data_AF-A0A5N9EHW5-F1
#
_entry.id   AF-A0A5N9EHW5-F1
#
_cell.length_a   1.000
_cell.length_b   1.000
_cell.length_c   1.000
_cell.angle_alpha   90.00
_cell.angle_beta   90.00
_cell.angle_gamma   90.00
#
_symmetry.space_group_name_H-M   'P 1'
#
loop_
_entity.id
_entity.type
_entity.pdbx_description
1 polymer ?
#
loop_
_entity_poly.entity_id
_entity_poly.type
_entity_poly.pdbx_seq_one_letter_code
_entity_poly.pdbx_strand_id
1 'polypeptide(L)'
;MRDAVLDLPVANDLDFVFAGDAPALAAELAEELGGEVTVHSRFGTTTILVEEDRVDIVTARSEVYPFPGSLPEVSASTLDDDLARRDFSINAMALPLSEDAPEVIDPHGGLENLANQSVVTLHPGSFTDDPTRLMRAVRYEQRLGFQISETTLAEMKHTLAGGHADAVSGDRWRHEFQKIFEERRAAEMLLRAIELSVLPAIHPALTDGQGLTGLAGETHLPPNGYLAALAMSLSAADGEDVRRRLNLPADWARVVRDTIALRESESSFDGQVSRISRFLDGLDPNAIAAFARISEDPQVAARLRRYLDEWRLVSPALTGDDLLAMGVPPGVKIGEVLRELNVAKLDGQVSSEADERALVQQIISRGN
;
A
#
# COMPACT_ATOMS: atom_id res chain seq x y z
N MET A 1 17.10 18.50 -4.15
CA MET A 1 18.32 18.30 -4.96
C MET A 1 18.13 17.33 -6.11
N ARG A 2 18.03 16.01 -5.89
CA ARG A 2 17.87 15.00 -6.97
C ARG A 2 16.86 15.41 -8.04
N ASP A 3 15.64 15.72 -7.61
CA ASP A 3 14.54 16.04 -8.53
C ASP A 3 14.80 17.33 -9.31
N ALA A 4 15.43 18.33 -8.69
CA ALA A 4 15.85 19.56 -9.36
C ALA A 4 16.94 19.30 -10.42
N VAL A 5 17.92 18.43 -10.14
CA VAL A 5 18.96 18.04 -11.12
C VAL A 5 18.37 17.27 -12.31
N LEU A 6 17.30 16.50 -12.06
CA LEU A 6 16.59 15.74 -13.09
C LEU A 6 15.51 16.54 -13.83
N ASP A 7 15.36 17.84 -13.53
CA ASP A 7 14.30 18.71 -14.07
C ASP A 7 12.89 18.12 -13.85
N LEU A 8 12.70 17.44 -12.71
CA LEU A 8 11.41 16.91 -12.28
C LEU A 8 10.67 17.97 -11.46
N PRO A 9 9.32 17.98 -11.48
CA PRO A 9 8.53 18.84 -10.62
C PRO A 9 8.93 18.62 -9.15
N VAL A 10 9.41 19.67 -8.51
CA VAL A 10 9.68 19.67 -7.07
C VAL A 10 8.33 19.86 -6.38
N ALA A 11 7.92 18.90 -5.56
CA ALA A 11 6.74 19.06 -4.71
C ALA A 11 6.98 20.24 -3.74
N ASN A 12 5.92 20.84 -3.21
CA ASN A 12 6.01 21.94 -2.24
C ASN A 12 6.63 21.55 -0.87
N ASP A 13 7.28 20.38 -0.79
CA ASP A 13 7.96 19.87 0.40
C ASP A 13 9.47 20.08 0.22
N LEU A 14 9.99 21.20 0.73
CA LEU A 14 11.42 21.51 0.74
C LEU A 14 12.04 21.07 2.07
N ASP A 15 13.03 20.19 1.98
CA ASP A 15 13.83 19.71 3.13
C ASP A 15 15.10 20.55 3.29
N PHE A 16 15.24 21.22 4.42
CA PHE A 16 16.43 21.98 4.80
C PHE A 16 17.20 21.28 5.91
N VAL A 17 18.52 21.25 5.79
CA VAL A 17 19.42 20.70 6.81
C VAL A 17 20.26 21.83 7.39
N PHE A 18 20.29 21.94 8.71
CA PHE A 18 21.07 22.95 9.42
C PHE A 18 22.09 22.29 10.35
N ALA A 19 23.36 22.64 10.17
CA ALA A 19 24.44 22.25 11.08
C ALA A 19 24.43 23.16 12.32
N GLY A 20 23.42 22.95 13.18
CA GLY A 20 23.15 23.76 14.36
C GLY A 20 21.81 23.39 15.00
N ASP A 21 21.26 24.31 15.80
CA ASP A 21 19.96 24.13 16.44
C ASP A 21 18.84 24.51 15.46
N ALA A 22 18.28 23.51 14.76
CA ALA A 22 17.20 23.72 13.80
C ALA A 22 15.90 24.21 14.46
N PRO A 23 15.47 23.71 15.63
CA PRO A 23 14.36 24.30 16.38
C PRO A 23 14.53 25.80 16.68
N ALA A 24 15.73 26.22 17.11
CA ALA A 24 16.01 27.63 17.38
C ALA A 24 15.93 28.48 16.09
N LEU A 25 16.59 28.03 15.02
CA LEU A 25 16.53 28.71 13.71
C LEU A 25 15.08 28.81 13.19
N ALA A 26 14.30 27.74 13.36
CA ALA A 26 12.91 27.71 12.91
C ALA A 26 12.02 28.68 13.69
N ALA A 27 12.26 28.85 14.99
CA ALA A 27 11.58 29.85 15.80
C ALA A 27 11.89 31.28 15.34
N GLU A 28 13.16 31.58 15.07
CA GLU A 28 13.58 32.89 14.57
C GLU A 28 12.96 33.19 13.18
N LEU A 29 13.02 32.22 12.26
CA LEU A 29 12.42 32.35 10.92
C LEU A 29 10.91 32.55 10.98
N ALA A 30 10.21 31.81 11.85
CA ALA A 30 8.77 31.97 11.99
C ALA A 30 8.37 33.34 12.55
N GLU A 31 9.16 33.89 13.47
CA GLU A 31 8.93 35.25 13.99
C GLU A 31 9.13 36.31 12.88
N GLU A 32 10.15 36.15 12.04
CA GLU A 32 10.44 37.07 10.94
C GLU A 32 9.41 36.98 9.81
N LEU A 33 8.99 35.76 9.45
CA LEU A 33 8.09 35.49 8.33
C LEU A 33 6.60 35.48 8.72
N GLY A 34 6.28 35.57 10.01
CA GLY A 34 4.90 35.49 10.52
C GLY A 34 4.28 34.09 10.42
N GLY A 35 5.08 33.04 10.61
CA GLY A 35 4.66 31.63 10.53
C GLY A 35 4.40 30.95 11.87
N GLU A 36 3.93 29.70 11.82
CA GLU A 36 3.75 28.82 12.98
C GLU A 36 4.78 27.69 12.98
N VAL A 37 5.37 27.41 14.15
CA VAL A 37 6.37 26.35 14.33
C VAL A 37 5.76 25.13 14.99
N THR A 38 6.00 23.95 14.41
CA THR A 38 5.72 22.66 15.02
C THR A 38 6.99 21.84 15.17
N VAL A 39 7.36 21.50 16.40
CA VAL A 39 8.54 20.65 16.68
C VAL A 39 8.12 19.19 16.76
N HIS A 40 8.66 18.36 15.86
CA HIS A 40 8.44 16.92 15.83
C HIS A 40 9.62 16.17 16.48
N SER A 41 9.66 16.18 17.81
CA SER A 41 10.77 15.64 18.61
C SER A 41 11.14 14.19 18.31
N ARG A 42 10.19 13.36 17.87
CA ARG A 42 10.43 11.96 17.47
C ARG A 42 11.28 11.82 16.21
N PHE A 43 11.21 12.79 15.30
CA PHE A 43 11.86 12.72 13.98
C PHE A 43 13.06 13.68 13.87
N GLY A 44 13.22 14.59 14.85
CA GLY A 44 14.26 15.62 14.82
C GLY A 44 13.99 16.68 13.75
N THR A 45 12.74 16.82 13.32
CA THR A 45 12.29 17.76 12.29
C THR A 45 11.48 18.88 12.95
N THR A 46 11.71 20.10 12.50
CA THR A 46 10.90 21.27 12.85
C THR A 46 10.23 21.78 11.59
N THR A 47 8.91 21.80 11.60
CA THR A 47 8.12 22.33 10.49
C THR A 47 7.77 23.79 10.77
N ILE A 48 7.97 24.65 9.77
CA ILE A 48 7.44 26.01 9.75
C ILE A 48 6.30 26.05 8.71
N LEU A 49 5.14 26.56 9.13
CA LEU A 49 4.05 26.89 8.23
C LEU A 49 4.02 28.40 8.05
N VAL A 50 4.31 28.88 6.84
CA VAL A 50 4.24 30.31 6.48
C VAL A 50 3.21 30.46 5.38
N GLU A 51 2.12 31.18 5.65
CA GLU A 51 0.94 31.24 4.76
C GLU A 51 0.41 29.83 4.41
N GLU A 52 0.60 29.37 3.16
CA GLU A 52 0.24 28.02 2.69
C GLU A 52 1.46 27.12 2.44
N ASP A 53 2.68 27.65 2.63
CA ASP A 53 3.93 26.93 2.36
C ASP A 53 4.43 26.20 3.62
N ARG A 54 4.85 24.95 3.41
CA ARG A 54 5.37 24.06 4.45
C ARG A 54 6.87 23.87 4.27
N VAL A 55 7.65 24.26 5.27
CA VAL A 55 9.12 24.18 5.27
C VAL A 55 9.57 23.25 6.40
N ASP A 56 10.28 22.17 6.04
CA ASP A 56 10.82 21.23 7.03
C ASP A 56 12.32 21.48 7.23
N ILE A 57 12.71 21.84 8.46
CA ILE A 57 14.11 22.08 8.86
C ILE A 57 14.54 20.97 9.82
N VAL A 58 15.69 20.35 9.52
CA VAL A 58 16.25 19.24 10.28
C VAL A 58 17.66 19.58 10.76
N THR A 59 17.98 19.27 12.02
CA THR A 59 19.36 19.37 12.51
C THR A 59 20.21 18.28 11.87
N ALA A 60 21.35 18.66 11.29
CA ALA A 60 22.34 17.72 10.76
C ALA A 60 22.74 16.72 11.83
N ARG A 61 22.75 15.43 11.49
CA ARG A 61 22.93 14.36 12.46
C ARG A 61 23.73 13.19 11.92
N SER A 62 24.38 12.48 12.83
CA SER A 62 24.92 11.15 12.59
C SER A 62 23.96 10.08 13.11
N GLU A 63 24.04 8.89 12.53
CA GLU A 63 23.25 7.72 12.92
C GLU A 63 24.21 6.56 13.22
N VAL A 64 24.04 5.92 14.36
CA VAL A 64 24.74 4.68 14.73
C VAL A 64 23.72 3.58 14.93
N TYR A 65 23.95 2.42 14.32
CA TYR A 65 23.05 1.26 14.42
C TYR A 65 23.64 0.24 15.41
N PRO A 66 23.05 0.07 16.60
CA PRO A 66 23.56 -0.88 17.60
C PRO A 66 23.60 -2.33 17.11
N PHE A 67 22.66 -2.70 16.23
CA PHE A 67 22.62 -3.99 15.57
C PHE A 67 21.85 -3.88 14.24
N PRO A 68 22.04 -4.81 13.30
CA PRO A 68 21.41 -4.75 11.98
C PRO A 68 19.88 -4.59 12.04
N GLY A 69 19.33 -3.66 11.25
CA GLY A 69 17.90 -3.40 11.15
C GLY A 69 17.25 -2.72 12.36
N SER A 70 18.02 -2.38 13.39
CA SER A 70 17.53 -1.59 14.52
C SER A 70 17.14 -0.18 14.10
N LEU A 71 16.44 0.53 14.98
CA LEU A 71 16.39 1.98 14.86
C LEU A 71 17.79 2.54 15.19
N PRO A 72 18.24 3.59 14.50
CA PRO A 72 19.52 4.21 14.80
C PRO A 72 19.44 5.05 16.08
N GLU A 73 20.57 5.14 16.78
CA GLU A 73 20.82 6.18 17.76
C GLU A 73 21.31 7.44 17.03
N VAL A 74 20.67 8.57 17.32
CA VAL A 74 20.84 9.84 16.61
C VAL A 74 21.59 10.83 17.49
N SER A 75 22.56 11.54 16.92
CA SER A 75 23.22 12.68 17.58
C SER A 75 23.48 13.82 16.60
N ALA A 76 23.43 15.07 17.09
CA ALA A 76 23.75 16.24 16.26
C ALA A 76 25.19 16.17 15.75
N SER A 77 25.40 16.45 14.46
CA SER A 77 26.69 16.26 13.80
C SER A 77 26.89 17.23 12.64
N THR A 78 27.88 16.97 11.79
CA THR A 78 28.18 17.78 10.60
C THR A 78 27.25 17.47 9.43
N LEU A 79 27.26 18.34 8.40
CA LEU A 79 26.56 18.06 7.14
C LEU A 79 27.11 16.79 6.46
N ASP A 80 28.42 16.57 6.49
CA ASP A 80 29.05 15.40 5.89
C ASP A 80 28.54 14.10 6.53
N ASP A 81 28.41 14.08 7.86
CA ASP A 81 27.82 12.92 8.57
C ASP A 81 26.33 12.72 8.21
N ASP A 82 25.58 13.81 8.03
CA ASP A 82 24.17 13.76 7.63
C ASP A 82 23.99 13.20 6.21
N LEU A 83 24.88 13.58 5.29
CA LEU A 83 24.88 13.04 3.93
C LEU A 83 25.30 11.57 3.93
N ALA A 84 26.31 11.20 4.71
CA ALA A 84 26.86 9.85 4.78
C ALA A 84 25.90 8.79 5.37
N ARG A 85 24.95 9.19 6.23
CA ARG A 85 23.94 8.26 6.79
C ARG A 85 22.79 7.92 5.84
N ARG A 86 22.66 8.60 4.69
CA ARG A 86 21.53 8.44 3.77
C ARG A 86 21.59 7.09 3.04
N ASP A 87 20.54 6.81 2.27
CA ASP A 87 20.37 5.52 1.63
C ASP A 87 21.22 5.35 0.36
N PHE A 88 21.15 6.31 -0.56
CA PHE A 88 21.79 6.26 -1.87
C PHE A 88 22.48 7.57 -2.23
N SER A 89 23.55 7.51 -3.03
CA SER A 89 24.34 8.66 -3.49
C SER A 89 23.48 9.74 -4.14
N ILE A 90 22.51 9.34 -4.97
CA ILE A 90 21.56 10.24 -5.63
C ILE A 90 20.69 11.06 -4.67
N ASN A 91 20.60 10.65 -3.39
CA ASN A 91 19.86 11.37 -2.33
C ASN A 91 20.80 12.05 -1.32
N ALA A 92 22.12 11.90 -1.47
CA ALA A 92 23.15 12.36 -0.56
C ALA A 92 23.91 13.57 -1.11
N MET A 93 23.16 14.57 -1.58
CA MET A 93 23.69 15.82 -2.10
C MET A 93 22.97 17.00 -1.45
N ALA A 94 23.67 18.11 -1.28
CA ALA A 94 23.13 19.36 -0.73
C ALA A 94 23.52 20.57 -1.58
N LEU A 95 22.74 21.64 -1.49
CA LEU A 95 23.07 22.94 -2.06
C LEU A 95 23.14 23.97 -0.92
N PRO A 96 24.28 24.62 -0.68
CA PRO A 96 24.38 25.73 0.26
C PRO A 96 23.42 26.86 -0.12
N LEU A 97 22.76 27.47 0.86
CA LEU A 97 21.84 28.59 0.63
C LEU A 97 22.42 29.95 1.05
N SER A 98 23.54 29.93 1.76
CA SER A 98 24.22 31.14 2.25
C SER A 98 25.15 31.80 1.22
N GLU A 99 25.27 31.23 0.03
CA GLU A 99 26.23 31.65 -0.99
C GLU A 99 25.50 32.22 -2.22
N ASP A 100 26.07 33.26 -2.84
CA ASP A 100 25.47 33.90 -4.02
C ASP A 100 25.50 33.00 -5.27
N ALA A 101 26.51 32.12 -5.36
CA ALA A 101 26.70 31.16 -6.44
C ALA A 101 27.11 29.80 -5.85
N PRO A 102 26.17 29.09 -5.19
CA PRO A 102 26.49 27.88 -4.44
C PRO A 102 26.88 26.74 -5.37
N GLU A 103 27.96 26.04 -5.02
CA GLU A 103 28.30 24.76 -5.65
C GLU A 103 27.60 23.61 -4.91
N VAL A 104 27.21 22.56 -5.67
CA VAL A 104 26.57 21.38 -5.07
C VAL A 104 27.60 20.62 -4.23
N ILE A 105 27.26 20.35 -2.98
CA ILE A 105 28.01 19.46 -2.09
C ILE A 105 27.60 18.02 -2.40
N ASP A 106 28.53 17.26 -2.97
CA ASP A 106 28.33 15.86 -3.39
C ASP A 106 29.53 14.96 -3.01
N PRO A 107 29.69 14.61 -1.72
CA PRO A 107 30.82 13.80 -1.26
C PRO A 107 30.76 12.33 -1.71
N HIS A 108 29.62 11.88 -2.24
CA HIS A 108 29.36 10.46 -2.57
C HIS A 108 29.10 10.22 -4.06
N GLY A 109 29.34 11.20 -4.93
CA GLY A 109 29.20 11.07 -6.38
C GLY A 109 27.75 10.85 -6.84
N GLY A 110 26.78 11.43 -6.14
CA GLY A 110 25.37 11.42 -6.52
C GLY A 110 25.09 12.04 -7.88
N LEU A 111 25.80 13.10 -8.27
CA LEU A 111 25.66 13.74 -9.59
C LEU A 111 26.11 12.83 -10.72
N GLU A 112 27.24 12.16 -10.55
CA GLU A 112 27.73 11.17 -11.53
C GLU A 112 26.79 9.97 -11.63
N ASN A 113 26.28 9.47 -10.49
CA ASN A 113 25.32 8.38 -10.48
C ASN A 113 23.96 8.76 -11.08
N LEU A 114 23.52 10.01 -10.94
CA LEU A 114 22.35 10.54 -11.64
C LEU A 114 22.57 10.56 -13.15
N ALA A 115 23.73 11.04 -13.61
CA ALA A 115 24.08 11.05 -15.02
C ALA A 115 24.16 9.64 -15.62
N ASN A 116 24.67 8.67 -14.84
CA ASN A 116 24.74 7.26 -15.21
C ASN A 116 23.44 6.49 -14.98
N GLN A 117 22.37 7.13 -14.49
CA GLN A 117 21.09 6.51 -14.16
C GLN A 117 21.24 5.28 -13.25
N SER A 118 22.06 5.40 -12.21
CA SER A 118 22.47 4.30 -11.32
C SER A 118 22.03 4.54 -9.88
N VAL A 119 21.46 3.52 -9.24
CA VAL A 119 21.18 3.50 -7.80
C VAL A 119 22.36 2.86 -7.09
N VAL A 120 23.10 3.68 -6.33
CA VAL A 120 24.33 3.29 -5.61
C VAL A 120 24.21 3.62 -4.13
N THR A 121 24.51 2.65 -3.29
CA THR A 121 24.60 2.76 -1.83
C THR A 121 25.84 3.56 -1.40
N LEU A 122 25.78 4.20 -0.22
CA LEU A 122 26.89 5.03 0.28
C LEU A 122 28.06 4.23 0.86
N HIS A 123 27.79 3.01 1.36
CA HIS A 123 28.79 2.12 1.94
C HIS A 123 28.28 0.66 1.96
N PRO A 124 29.18 -0.35 2.05
CA PRO A 124 28.80 -1.77 2.00
C PRO A 124 27.85 -2.25 3.10
N GLY A 125 27.76 -1.50 4.20
CA GLY A 125 26.88 -1.81 5.33
C GLY A 125 25.46 -1.24 5.20
N SER A 126 25.16 -0.46 4.14
CA SER A 126 23.93 0.33 4.05
C SER A 126 22.64 -0.49 4.25
N PHE A 127 22.55 -1.66 3.61
CA PHE A 127 21.38 -2.55 3.78
C PHE A 127 21.40 -3.34 5.09
N THR A 128 22.57 -3.58 5.67
CA THR A 128 22.67 -4.26 6.98
C THR A 128 22.22 -3.33 8.09
N ASP A 129 22.64 -2.07 8.04
CA ASP A 129 22.21 -1.01 8.95
C ASP A 129 20.69 -0.83 8.86
N ASP A 130 20.17 -0.71 7.64
CA ASP A 130 18.73 -0.59 7.41
C ASP A 130 18.24 -1.43 6.21
N PRO A 131 17.72 -2.65 6.48
CA PRO A 131 17.21 -3.52 5.42
C PRO A 131 15.99 -2.94 4.68
N THR A 132 15.27 -1.95 5.23
CA THR A 132 14.17 -1.31 4.49
C THR A 132 14.65 -0.64 3.20
N ARG A 133 15.95 -0.28 3.13
CA ARG A 133 16.58 0.24 1.92
C ARG A 133 16.51 -0.73 0.74
N LEU A 134 16.33 -2.04 0.96
CA LEU A 134 16.11 -3.02 -0.12
C LEU A 134 14.87 -2.67 -0.95
N MET A 135 13.75 -2.35 -0.30
CA MET A 135 12.51 -1.94 -0.96
C MET A 135 12.64 -0.54 -1.58
N ARG A 136 13.37 0.36 -0.91
CA ARG A 136 13.64 1.71 -1.43
C ARG A 136 14.49 1.68 -2.69
N ALA A 137 15.48 0.80 -2.78
CA ALA A 137 16.31 0.62 -3.97
C ALA A 137 15.45 0.24 -5.19
N VAL A 138 14.57 -0.75 -5.01
CA VAL A 138 13.61 -1.18 -6.04
C VAL A 138 12.66 -0.04 -6.42
N ARG A 139 12.17 0.71 -5.44
CA ARG A 139 11.31 1.87 -5.68
C ARG A 139 12.02 2.94 -6.50
N TYR A 140 13.26 3.30 -6.17
CA TYR A 140 14.02 4.29 -6.95
C TYR A 140 14.39 3.78 -8.34
N GLU A 141 14.81 2.52 -8.48
CA GLU A 141 15.09 1.88 -9.77
C GLU A 141 13.89 2.06 -10.72
N GLN A 142 12.69 1.66 -10.28
CA GLN A 142 11.51 1.68 -11.14
C GLN A 142 10.89 3.07 -11.31
N ARG A 143 10.92 3.91 -10.27
CA ARG A 143 10.38 5.29 -10.30
C ARG A 143 11.17 6.19 -11.25
N LEU A 144 12.50 6.11 -11.20
CA LEU A 144 13.40 6.96 -11.99
C LEU A 144 13.77 6.31 -13.33
N GLY A 145 13.46 5.02 -13.53
CA GLY A 145 13.91 4.26 -14.70
C GLY A 145 15.41 3.99 -14.69
N PHE A 146 16.00 3.92 -13.50
CA PHE A 146 17.43 3.71 -13.27
C PHE A 146 17.74 2.21 -13.18
N GLN A 147 19.01 1.86 -13.01
CA GLN A 147 19.46 0.51 -12.71
C GLN A 147 20.17 0.48 -11.36
N ILE A 148 19.94 -0.57 -10.56
CA ILE A 148 20.75 -0.80 -9.35
C ILE A 148 22.14 -1.25 -9.79
N SER A 149 23.20 -0.61 -9.27
CA SER A 149 24.58 -0.94 -9.63
C SER A 149 24.95 -2.38 -9.25
N GLU A 150 25.94 -2.96 -9.93
CA GLU A 150 26.43 -4.31 -9.63
C GLU A 150 26.93 -4.46 -8.19
N THR A 151 27.61 -3.42 -7.67
CA THR A 151 28.08 -3.38 -6.28
C THR A 151 26.92 -3.37 -5.30
N THR A 152 25.92 -2.51 -5.53
CA THR A 152 24.71 -2.45 -4.69
C THR A 152 23.91 -3.75 -4.77
N LEU A 153 23.79 -4.39 -5.95
CA LEU A 153 23.15 -5.71 -6.08
C LEU A 153 23.91 -6.80 -5.29
N ALA A 154 25.25 -6.76 -5.26
CA ALA A 154 26.04 -7.69 -4.47
C ALA A 154 25.81 -7.49 -2.96
N GLU A 155 25.72 -6.24 -2.51
CA GLU A 155 25.38 -5.90 -1.12
C GLU A 155 23.97 -6.36 -0.75
N MET A 156 22.97 -6.15 -1.61
CA MET A 156 21.61 -6.66 -1.40
C MET A 156 21.63 -8.19 -1.19
N LYS A 157 22.30 -8.92 -2.07
CA LYS A 157 22.42 -10.39 -1.97
C LYS A 157 23.10 -10.81 -0.66
N HIS A 158 24.16 -10.11 -0.25
CA HIS A 158 24.85 -10.39 1.00
C HIS A 158 23.93 -10.18 2.22
N THR A 159 23.23 -9.05 2.28
CA THR A 159 22.30 -8.76 3.38
C THR A 159 21.15 -9.77 3.46
N LEU A 160 20.57 -10.13 2.31
CA LEU A 160 19.48 -11.12 2.21
C LEU A 160 19.94 -12.51 2.69
N ALA A 161 21.13 -12.95 2.28
CA ALA A 161 21.71 -14.22 2.73
C ALA A 161 22.01 -14.23 4.24
N GLY A 162 22.25 -13.06 4.85
CA GLY A 162 22.50 -12.93 6.28
C GLY A 162 21.25 -12.90 7.17
N GLY A 163 20.04 -12.94 6.61
CA GLY A 163 18.79 -12.96 7.39
C GLY A 163 18.45 -11.65 8.10
N HIS A 164 19.11 -10.54 7.75
CA HIS A 164 18.92 -9.24 8.43
C HIS A 164 17.51 -8.66 8.23
N ALA A 165 16.77 -9.11 7.22
CA ALA A 165 15.40 -8.67 6.97
C ALA A 165 14.44 -9.01 8.14
N ASP A 166 14.72 -10.07 8.91
CA ASP A 166 13.93 -10.49 10.07
C ASP A 166 14.01 -9.51 11.24
N ALA A 167 15.11 -8.76 11.35
CA ALA A 167 15.29 -7.76 12.41
C ALA A 167 14.39 -6.53 12.21
N VAL A 168 13.91 -6.28 11.00
CA VAL A 168 13.02 -5.16 10.70
C VAL A 168 11.59 -5.47 11.13
N SER A 169 11.01 -4.55 11.91
CA SER A 169 9.65 -4.67 12.41
C SER A 169 8.62 -4.67 11.28
N GLY A 170 7.47 -5.32 11.52
CA GLY A 170 6.36 -5.37 10.56
C GLY A 170 5.85 -3.98 10.16
N ASP A 171 5.84 -3.02 11.10
CA ASP A 171 5.43 -1.64 10.82
C ASP A 171 6.32 -0.94 9.80
N ARG A 172 7.63 -1.17 9.87
CA ARG A 172 8.59 -0.58 8.94
C ARG A 172 8.45 -1.20 7.56
N TRP A 173 8.31 -2.52 7.46
CA TRP A 173 8.03 -3.16 6.18
C TRP A 173 6.71 -2.70 5.58
N ARG A 174 5.64 -2.67 6.37
CA ARG A 174 4.34 -2.19 5.91
C ARG A 174 4.42 -0.76 5.39
N HIS A 175 5.19 0.12 6.03
CA HIS A 175 5.38 1.48 5.55
C HIS A 175 6.01 1.51 4.15
N GLU A 176 7.01 0.68 3.88
CA GLU A 176 7.58 0.57 2.53
C GLU A 176 6.59 0.00 1.51
N PHE A 177 5.74 -0.96 1.88
CA PHE A 177 4.63 -1.41 1.02
C PHE A 177 3.64 -0.27 0.71
N GLN A 178 3.26 0.53 1.71
CA GLN A 178 2.40 1.70 1.50
C GLN A 178 3.00 2.67 0.49
N LYS A 179 4.30 2.97 0.62
CA LYS A 179 5.01 3.83 -0.33
C LYS A 179 5.07 3.24 -1.74
N ILE A 180 5.25 1.94 -1.89
CA ILE A 180 5.19 1.30 -3.22
C ILE A 180 3.79 1.35 -3.80
N PHE A 181 2.74 1.10 -3.01
CA PHE A 181 1.35 1.12 -3.50
C PHE A 181 0.88 2.49 -4.00
N GLU A 182 1.53 3.57 -3.55
CA GLU A 182 1.29 4.94 -4.01
C GLU A 182 2.01 5.28 -5.34
N GLU A 183 2.95 4.45 -5.79
CA GLU A 183 3.74 4.69 -6.99
C GLU A 183 3.00 4.24 -8.26
N ARG A 184 3.29 4.91 -9.39
CA ARG A 184 2.64 4.60 -10.69
C ARG A 184 2.95 3.20 -11.20
N ARG A 185 4.12 2.65 -10.86
CA ARG A 185 4.65 1.36 -11.33
C ARG A 185 4.77 0.35 -10.19
N ALA A 186 3.77 0.34 -9.30
CA ALA A 186 3.81 -0.46 -8.08
C ALA A 186 3.86 -1.97 -8.36
N ALA A 187 3.14 -2.45 -9.37
CA ALA A 187 3.16 -3.86 -9.75
C ALA A 187 4.57 -4.28 -10.21
N GLU A 188 5.24 -3.46 -11.04
CA GLU A 188 6.60 -3.69 -11.50
C GLU A 188 7.62 -3.63 -10.35
N MET A 189 7.45 -2.72 -9.40
CA MET A 189 8.27 -2.66 -8.18
C MET A 189 8.14 -3.94 -7.36
N LEU A 190 6.92 -4.45 -7.16
CA LEU A 190 6.70 -5.68 -6.38
C LEU A 190 7.26 -6.90 -7.11
N LEU A 191 7.06 -7.01 -8.42
CA LEU A 191 7.66 -8.06 -9.26
C LEU A 191 9.19 -8.04 -9.18
N ARG A 192 9.78 -6.85 -9.27
CA ARG A 192 11.23 -6.68 -9.14
C ARG A 192 11.74 -7.02 -7.74
N ALA A 193 10.99 -6.70 -6.69
CA ALA A 193 11.31 -7.09 -5.33
C ALA A 193 11.22 -8.61 -5.12
N ILE A 194 10.33 -9.31 -5.83
CA ILE A 194 10.32 -10.79 -5.87
C ILE A 194 11.56 -11.32 -6.60
N GLU A 195 11.87 -10.78 -7.77
CA GLU A 195 13.03 -11.19 -8.59
C GLU A 195 14.36 -11.06 -7.82
N LEU A 196 14.51 -9.98 -7.06
CA LEU A 196 15.69 -9.73 -6.22
C LEU A 196 15.66 -10.47 -4.87
N SER A 197 14.68 -11.35 -4.64
CA SER A 197 14.46 -12.09 -3.39
C SER A 197 14.23 -11.20 -2.14
N VAL A 198 13.82 -9.94 -2.35
CA VAL A 198 13.49 -9.01 -1.26
C VAL A 198 12.17 -9.40 -0.59
N LEU A 199 11.08 -9.58 -1.34
CA LEU A 199 9.80 -10.01 -0.73
C LEU A 199 9.90 -11.40 -0.07
N PRO A 200 10.54 -12.41 -0.70
CA PRO A 200 10.77 -13.71 -0.05
C PRO A 200 11.54 -13.62 1.27
N ALA A 201 12.47 -12.66 1.42
CA ALA A 201 13.18 -12.44 2.67
C ALA A 201 12.34 -11.72 3.74
N ILE A 202 11.29 -10.99 3.35
CA ILE A 202 10.31 -10.43 4.29
C ILE A 202 9.37 -11.54 4.77
N HIS A 203 8.87 -12.36 3.85
CA HIS A 203 8.07 -13.56 4.14
C HIS A 203 8.20 -14.61 3.02
N PRO A 204 8.47 -15.88 3.34
CA PRO A 204 8.81 -16.92 2.35
C PRO A 204 7.69 -17.24 1.36
N ALA A 205 6.43 -16.95 1.71
CA ALA A 205 5.29 -17.14 0.80
C ALA A 205 5.12 -16.02 -0.24
N LEU A 206 5.83 -14.89 -0.12
CA LEU A 206 5.76 -13.77 -1.07
C LEU A 206 6.74 -13.96 -2.22
N THR A 207 6.62 -15.08 -2.93
CA THR A 207 7.53 -15.50 -4.02
C THR A 207 6.86 -15.52 -5.40
N ASP A 208 5.54 -15.51 -5.46
CA ASP A 208 4.79 -15.63 -6.70
C ASP A 208 4.28 -14.26 -7.19
N GLY A 209 4.63 -13.94 -8.43
CA GLY A 209 4.28 -12.70 -9.12
C GLY A 209 3.11 -12.84 -10.10
N GLN A 210 2.42 -13.98 -10.19
CA GLN A 210 1.37 -14.21 -11.18
C GLN A 210 0.24 -13.18 -11.09
N GLY A 211 -0.29 -12.95 -9.89
CA GLY A 211 -1.33 -11.94 -9.66
C GLY A 211 -0.87 -10.52 -10.00
N LEU A 212 0.40 -10.19 -9.72
CA LEU A 212 0.99 -8.88 -10.05
C LEU A 212 1.23 -8.70 -11.55
N THR A 213 1.56 -9.79 -12.26
CA THR A 213 1.76 -9.77 -13.71
C THR A 213 0.46 -9.37 -14.43
N GLY A 214 -0.69 -9.82 -13.93
CA GLY A 214 -2.01 -9.38 -14.42
C GLY A 214 -2.32 -7.90 -14.19
N LEU A 215 -1.56 -7.23 -13.32
CA LEU A 215 -1.66 -5.79 -13.05
C LEU A 215 -0.56 -4.96 -13.72
N ALA A 216 0.34 -5.57 -14.50
CA ALA A 216 1.45 -4.84 -15.13
C ALA A 216 0.91 -3.77 -16.09
N GLY A 217 1.45 -2.54 -16.00
CA GLY A 217 0.99 -1.39 -16.77
C GLY A 217 -0.30 -0.73 -16.29
N GLU A 218 -1.01 -1.30 -15.31
CA GLU A 218 -2.11 -0.60 -14.64
C GLU A 218 -1.58 0.53 -13.78
N THR A 219 -2.22 1.69 -13.83
CA THR A 219 -1.85 2.86 -13.04
C THR A 219 -3.00 3.28 -12.12
N HIS A 220 -2.68 3.89 -10.98
CA HIS A 220 -3.66 4.42 -10.02
C HIS A 220 -4.63 3.39 -9.42
N LEU A 221 -4.22 2.12 -9.32
CA LEU A 221 -4.98 1.14 -8.56
C LEU A 221 -5.02 1.53 -7.08
N PRO A 222 -6.13 1.28 -6.38
CA PRO A 222 -6.16 1.43 -4.93
C PRO A 222 -5.14 0.48 -4.30
N PRO A 223 -4.52 0.85 -3.16
CA PRO A 223 -3.52 0.01 -2.48
C PRO A 223 -3.95 -1.45 -2.27
N ASN A 224 -5.24 -1.66 -1.99
CA ASN A 224 -5.83 -2.98 -1.76
C ASN A 224 -5.76 -3.90 -3.00
N GLY A 225 -5.67 -3.35 -4.22
CA GLY A 225 -5.55 -4.13 -5.45
C GLY A 225 -4.22 -4.89 -5.51
N TYR A 226 -3.12 -4.24 -5.16
CA TYR A 226 -1.79 -4.87 -5.12
C TYR A 226 -1.69 -5.89 -3.99
N LEU A 227 -2.32 -5.61 -2.84
CA LEU A 227 -2.36 -6.54 -1.72
C LEU A 227 -3.15 -7.82 -2.06
N ALA A 228 -4.29 -7.69 -2.75
CA ALA A 228 -5.02 -8.83 -3.27
C ALA A 228 -4.19 -9.62 -4.29
N ALA A 229 -3.49 -8.96 -5.21
CA ALA A 229 -2.60 -9.63 -6.17
C ALA A 229 -1.50 -10.46 -5.50
N LEU A 230 -0.89 -9.94 -4.43
CA LEU A 230 0.06 -10.69 -3.61
C LEU A 230 -0.61 -11.85 -2.85
N ALA A 231 -1.86 -11.69 -2.43
CA ALA A 231 -2.60 -12.71 -1.69
C ALA A 231 -3.08 -13.88 -2.56
N MET A 232 -3.10 -13.74 -3.89
CA MET A 232 -3.58 -14.76 -4.84
C MET A 232 -2.86 -16.10 -4.71
N SER A 233 -1.58 -16.10 -4.35
CA SER A 233 -0.77 -17.31 -4.23
C SER A 233 -0.71 -17.86 -2.81
N LEU A 234 -1.18 -17.10 -1.82
CA LEU A 234 -1.03 -17.46 -0.40
C LEU A 234 -2.04 -18.52 0.02
N SER A 235 -1.60 -19.49 0.82
CA SER A 235 -2.55 -20.33 1.58
C SER A 235 -3.21 -19.51 2.70
N ALA A 236 -4.32 -20.01 3.27
CA ALA A 236 -4.92 -19.36 4.44
C ALA A 236 -3.95 -19.23 5.63
N ALA A 237 -3.04 -20.20 5.81
CA ALA A 237 -2.00 -20.14 6.84
C ALA A 237 -0.95 -19.06 6.53
N ASP A 238 -0.44 -19.03 5.29
CA ASP A 238 0.52 -18.02 4.87
C ASP A 238 -0.07 -16.61 4.93
N GLY A 239 -1.35 -16.45 4.58
CA GLY A 239 -2.06 -15.18 4.68
C GLY A 239 -2.09 -14.64 6.11
N GLU A 240 -2.34 -15.50 7.09
CA GLU A 240 -2.31 -15.14 8.52
C GLU A 240 -0.89 -14.85 9.01
N ASP A 241 0.11 -15.58 8.51
CA ASP A 241 1.51 -15.34 8.85
C ASP A 241 2.02 -14.01 8.27
N VAL A 242 1.69 -13.70 7.01
CA VAL A 242 1.94 -12.39 6.39
C VAL A 242 1.24 -11.27 7.18
N ARG A 243 -0.02 -11.48 7.57
CA ARG A 243 -0.78 -10.53 8.39
C ARG A 243 -0.03 -10.18 9.67
N ARG A 244 0.49 -11.19 10.38
CA ARG A 244 1.27 -11.00 11.62
C ARG A 244 2.63 -10.37 11.34
N ARG A 245 3.36 -10.86 10.33
CA ARG A 245 4.72 -10.42 9.96
C ARG A 245 4.79 -8.94 9.60
N LEU A 246 3.79 -8.44 8.88
CA LEU A 246 3.68 -7.04 8.43
C LEU A 246 2.82 -6.18 9.37
N ASN A 247 2.30 -6.77 10.46
CA ASN A 247 1.36 -6.11 11.37
C ASN A 247 0.22 -5.41 10.61
N LEU A 248 -0.45 -6.13 9.71
CA LEU A 248 -1.43 -5.54 8.80
C LEU A 248 -2.63 -4.95 9.56
N PRO A 249 -3.04 -3.71 9.23
CA PRO A 249 -4.31 -3.14 9.67
C PRO A 249 -5.50 -4.01 9.29
N ALA A 250 -6.62 -3.85 10.01
CA ALA A 250 -7.78 -4.74 9.90
C ALA A 250 -8.40 -4.77 8.50
N ASP A 251 -8.43 -3.64 7.80
CA ASP A 251 -8.90 -3.50 6.42
C ASP A 251 -7.98 -4.24 5.43
N TRP A 252 -6.66 -4.10 5.55
CA TRP A 252 -5.69 -4.82 4.72
C TRP A 252 -5.72 -6.33 5.00
N ALA A 253 -5.77 -6.72 6.27
CA ALA A 253 -5.91 -8.11 6.69
C ALA A 253 -7.18 -8.74 6.12
N ARG A 254 -8.29 -7.99 6.11
CA ARG A 254 -9.56 -8.42 5.52
C ARG A 254 -9.40 -8.68 4.02
N VAL A 255 -8.73 -7.79 3.28
CA VAL A 255 -8.49 -7.98 1.84
C VAL A 255 -7.70 -9.25 1.56
N VAL A 256 -6.62 -9.51 2.30
CA VAL A 256 -5.81 -10.74 2.15
C VAL A 256 -6.68 -11.97 2.37
N ARG A 257 -7.39 -12.04 3.50
CA ARG A 257 -8.25 -13.17 3.85
C ARG A 257 -9.36 -13.40 2.83
N ASP A 258 -10.07 -12.34 2.44
CA ASP A 258 -11.22 -12.44 1.54
C ASP A 258 -10.78 -12.80 0.12
N THR A 259 -9.59 -12.34 -0.32
CA THR A 259 -8.99 -12.76 -1.60
C THR A 259 -8.67 -14.25 -1.62
N ILE A 260 -8.06 -14.77 -0.54
CA ILE A 260 -7.78 -16.22 -0.40
C ILE A 260 -9.09 -17.02 -0.43
N ALA A 261 -10.12 -16.56 0.29
CA ALA A 261 -11.43 -17.23 0.33
C ALA A 261 -12.13 -17.24 -1.04
N LEU A 262 -12.02 -16.16 -1.82
CA LEU A 262 -12.53 -16.07 -3.20
C LEU A 262 -11.86 -17.12 -4.09
N ARG A 263 -10.53 -17.21 -4.05
CA ARG A 263 -9.76 -18.20 -4.82
C ARG A 263 -10.16 -19.63 -4.48
N GLU A 264 -10.21 -19.96 -3.18
CA GLU A 264 -10.53 -21.32 -2.73
C GLU A 264 -11.99 -21.71 -3.08
N SER A 265 -12.85 -20.71 -3.29
CA SER A 265 -14.26 -20.91 -3.63
C SER A 265 -14.57 -20.70 -5.11
N GLU A 266 -13.56 -20.64 -5.99
CA GLU A 266 -13.75 -20.27 -7.40
C GLU A 266 -14.74 -21.19 -8.13
N SER A 267 -14.66 -22.50 -7.85
CA SER A 267 -15.60 -23.51 -8.38
C SER A 267 -17.07 -23.32 -7.93
N SER A 268 -17.32 -22.53 -6.88
CA SER A 268 -18.67 -22.23 -6.41
C SER A 268 -19.38 -21.13 -7.21
N PHE A 269 -18.67 -20.47 -8.13
CA PHE A 269 -19.24 -19.39 -8.94
C PHE A 269 -20.07 -19.85 -10.14
N ASP A 270 -20.19 -21.16 -10.38
CA ASP A 270 -21.03 -21.72 -11.46
C ASP A 270 -22.51 -21.95 -11.08
N GLY A 271 -22.93 -21.46 -9.92
CA GLY A 271 -24.27 -21.67 -9.36
C GLY A 271 -25.30 -20.58 -9.66
N GLN A 272 -26.41 -20.65 -8.90
CA GLN A 272 -27.44 -19.62 -8.84
C GLN A 272 -26.88 -18.27 -8.39
N VAL A 273 -27.38 -17.18 -8.97
CA VAL A 273 -26.96 -15.81 -8.68
C VAL A 273 -27.18 -15.48 -7.20
N SER A 274 -28.28 -15.94 -6.62
CA SER A 274 -28.59 -15.74 -5.21
C SER A 274 -27.58 -16.40 -4.26
N ARG A 275 -27.06 -17.59 -4.63
CA ARG A 275 -26.03 -18.30 -3.86
C ARG A 275 -24.70 -17.58 -3.93
N ILE A 276 -24.32 -17.12 -5.11
CA ILE A 276 -23.08 -16.37 -5.35
C ILE A 276 -23.14 -15.05 -4.56
N SER A 277 -24.23 -14.28 -4.71
CA SER A 277 -24.40 -12.99 -4.04
C SER A 277 -24.31 -13.14 -2.52
N ARG A 278 -24.98 -14.15 -1.95
CA ARG A 278 -24.92 -14.42 -0.50
C ARG A 278 -23.49 -14.71 0.00
N PHE A 279 -22.69 -15.41 -0.79
CA PHE A 279 -21.29 -15.65 -0.44
C PHE A 279 -20.50 -14.35 -0.47
N LEU A 280 -20.68 -13.55 -1.53
CA LEU A 280 -19.97 -12.29 -1.74
C LEU A 280 -20.36 -11.18 -0.75
N ASP A 281 -21.60 -11.17 -0.25
CA ASP A 281 -22.09 -10.21 0.76
C ASP A 281 -21.28 -10.21 2.07
N GLY A 282 -20.61 -11.34 2.38
CA GLY A 282 -19.74 -11.46 3.55
C GLY A 282 -18.33 -10.88 3.35
N LEU A 283 -17.95 -10.58 2.12
CA LEU A 283 -16.58 -10.26 1.74
C LEU A 283 -16.37 -8.76 1.53
N ASP A 284 -15.12 -8.33 1.57
CA ASP A 284 -14.75 -6.95 1.27
C ASP A 284 -14.96 -6.64 -0.22
N PRO A 285 -15.68 -5.56 -0.58
CA PRO A 285 -15.89 -5.18 -1.97
C PRO A 285 -14.59 -4.91 -2.75
N ASN A 286 -13.53 -4.43 -2.08
CA ASN A 286 -12.26 -4.19 -2.75
C ASN A 286 -11.53 -5.50 -3.05
N ALA A 287 -11.65 -6.51 -2.17
CA ALA A 287 -11.13 -7.85 -2.44
C ALA A 287 -11.84 -8.47 -3.66
N ILE A 288 -13.17 -8.33 -3.73
CA ILE A 288 -13.96 -8.80 -4.89
C ILE A 288 -13.52 -8.07 -6.16
N ALA A 289 -13.39 -6.74 -6.12
CA ALA A 289 -13.01 -5.94 -7.28
C ALA A 289 -11.60 -6.29 -7.78
N ALA A 290 -10.66 -6.47 -6.86
CA ALA A 290 -9.30 -6.87 -7.19
C ALA A 290 -9.27 -8.28 -7.78
N PHE A 291 -9.95 -9.25 -7.16
CA PHE A 291 -10.03 -10.62 -7.65
C PHE A 291 -10.67 -10.69 -9.06
N ALA A 292 -11.73 -9.91 -9.30
CA ALA A 292 -12.38 -9.82 -10.61
C ALA A 292 -11.50 -9.22 -11.72
N ARG A 293 -10.40 -8.56 -11.35
CA ARG A 293 -9.41 -8.01 -12.28
C ARG A 293 -8.33 -9.02 -12.62
N ILE A 294 -7.89 -9.81 -11.64
CA ILE A 294 -6.75 -10.71 -11.74
C ILE A 294 -7.13 -12.18 -11.97
N SER A 295 -8.40 -12.56 -11.80
CA SER A 295 -8.88 -13.93 -12.07
C SER A 295 -8.64 -14.31 -13.53
N GLU A 296 -8.11 -15.51 -13.73
CA GLU A 296 -7.85 -16.07 -15.06
C GLU A 296 -9.10 -16.62 -15.73
N ASP A 297 -10.18 -16.86 -14.97
CA ASP A 297 -11.47 -17.30 -15.48
C ASP A 297 -12.36 -16.09 -15.86
N PRO A 298 -12.62 -15.85 -17.16
CA PRO A 298 -13.43 -14.72 -17.60
C PRO A 298 -14.87 -14.76 -17.10
N GLN A 299 -15.44 -15.95 -16.84
CA GLN A 299 -16.79 -16.08 -16.32
C GLN A 299 -16.86 -15.69 -14.85
N VAL A 300 -15.89 -16.13 -14.05
CA VAL A 300 -15.76 -15.71 -12.64
C VAL A 300 -15.60 -14.20 -12.57
N ALA A 301 -14.64 -13.64 -13.32
CA ALA A 301 -14.41 -12.20 -13.39
C ALA A 301 -15.69 -11.42 -13.77
N ALA A 302 -16.43 -11.86 -14.79
CA ALA A 302 -17.67 -11.23 -15.22
C ALA A 302 -18.76 -11.28 -14.13
N ARG A 303 -18.92 -12.41 -13.44
CA ARG A 303 -19.89 -12.55 -12.35
C ARG A 303 -19.55 -11.67 -11.15
N LEU A 304 -18.28 -11.57 -10.77
CA LEU A 304 -17.84 -10.70 -9.67
C LEU A 304 -18.07 -9.22 -9.98
N ARG A 305 -17.79 -8.78 -11.21
CA ARG A 305 -18.13 -7.41 -11.66
C ARG A 305 -19.64 -7.17 -11.61
N ARG A 306 -20.42 -8.13 -12.12
CA ARG A 306 -21.88 -8.04 -12.08
C ARG A 306 -22.43 -8.02 -10.66
N TYR A 307 -21.81 -8.72 -9.72
CA TYR A 307 -22.15 -8.60 -8.31
C TYR A 307 -21.92 -7.17 -7.80
N LEU A 308 -20.75 -6.60 -8.09
CA LEU A 308 -20.39 -5.25 -7.64
C LEU A 308 -21.30 -4.16 -8.21
N ASP A 309 -21.65 -4.28 -9.49
CA ASP A 309 -22.37 -3.24 -10.25
C ASP A 309 -23.89 -3.42 -10.21
N GLU A 310 -24.39 -4.65 -10.09
CA GLU A 310 -25.81 -4.97 -10.22
C GLU A 310 -26.35 -5.75 -9.01
N TRP A 311 -25.86 -6.97 -8.75
CA TRP A 311 -26.58 -7.91 -7.87
C TRP A 311 -26.64 -7.46 -6.42
N ARG A 312 -25.58 -6.84 -5.90
CA ARG A 312 -25.57 -6.30 -4.52
C ARG A 312 -26.53 -5.13 -4.32
N LEU A 313 -27.01 -4.54 -5.41
CA LEU A 313 -27.96 -3.41 -5.39
C LEU A 313 -29.41 -3.88 -5.55
N VAL A 314 -29.63 -5.17 -5.85
CA VAL A 314 -30.97 -5.74 -5.98
C VAL A 314 -31.65 -5.77 -4.61
N SER A 315 -32.89 -5.26 -4.58
CA SER A 315 -33.78 -5.32 -3.43
C SER A 315 -35.23 -5.57 -3.86
N PRO A 316 -36.06 -6.19 -3.00
CA PRO A 316 -37.50 -6.29 -3.22
C PRO A 316 -38.14 -4.91 -3.37
N ALA A 317 -39.17 -4.80 -4.20
CA ALA A 317 -40.01 -3.60 -4.30
C ALA A 317 -40.94 -3.49 -3.07
N LEU A 318 -41.38 -4.62 -2.54
CA LEU A 318 -42.18 -4.68 -1.32
C LEU A 318 -41.33 -4.38 -0.08
N THR A 319 -41.86 -3.52 0.77
CA THR A 319 -41.27 -3.16 2.05
C THR A 319 -41.81 -4.04 3.19
N GLY A 320 -41.24 -3.91 4.40
CA GLY A 320 -41.79 -4.58 5.57
C GLY A 320 -43.23 -4.19 5.88
N ASP A 321 -43.61 -2.94 5.61
CA ASP A 321 -44.98 -2.44 5.82
C ASP A 321 -45.97 -3.06 4.82
N ASP A 322 -45.55 -3.24 3.57
CA ASP A 322 -46.33 -3.97 2.57
C ASP A 322 -46.60 -5.41 3.02
N LEU A 323 -45.58 -6.09 3.55
CA LEU A 323 -45.70 -7.47 4.03
C LEU A 323 -46.65 -7.57 5.24
N LEU A 324 -46.60 -6.61 6.16
CA LEU A 324 -47.55 -6.51 7.28
C LEU A 324 -48.99 -6.34 6.77
N ALA A 325 -49.20 -5.43 5.81
CA ALA A 325 -50.51 -5.21 5.20
C ALA A 325 -51.03 -6.46 4.47
N MET A 326 -50.14 -7.29 3.96
CA MET A 326 -50.46 -8.57 3.32
C MET A 326 -50.69 -9.72 4.32
N GLY A 327 -50.52 -9.49 5.61
CA GLY A 327 -50.78 -10.49 6.67
C GLY A 327 -49.57 -11.32 7.08
N VAL A 328 -48.35 -10.91 6.72
CA VAL A 328 -47.12 -11.55 7.23
C VAL A 328 -46.92 -11.18 8.71
N PRO A 329 -46.69 -12.15 9.62
CA PRO A 329 -46.47 -11.86 11.03
C PRO A 329 -45.25 -10.94 11.27
N PRO A 330 -45.32 -9.98 12.20
CA PRO A 330 -44.19 -9.11 12.53
C PRO A 330 -42.98 -9.88 13.08
N GLY A 331 -41.79 -9.29 12.94
CA GLY A 331 -40.55 -9.83 13.48
C GLY A 331 -39.75 -10.65 12.47
N VAL A 332 -39.21 -11.80 12.89
CA VAL A 332 -38.28 -12.63 12.09
C VAL A 332 -38.90 -13.04 10.75
N LYS A 333 -40.22 -13.26 10.71
CA LYS A 333 -40.91 -13.75 9.51
C LYS A 333 -40.89 -12.75 8.35
N ILE A 334 -40.99 -11.45 8.63
CA ILE A 334 -40.82 -10.40 7.61
C ILE A 334 -39.43 -10.50 6.97
N GLY A 335 -38.39 -10.62 7.81
CA GLY A 335 -37.01 -10.75 7.33
C GLY A 335 -36.79 -12.01 6.49
N GLU A 336 -37.45 -13.13 6.83
CA GLU A 336 -37.43 -14.35 6.00
C GLU A 336 -38.07 -14.13 4.63
N VAL A 337 -39.26 -13.52 4.60
CA VAL A 337 -39.99 -13.26 3.35
C VAL A 337 -39.24 -12.29 2.45
N LEU A 338 -38.71 -11.19 2.99
CA LEU A 338 -37.88 -10.25 2.22
C LEU A 338 -36.64 -10.93 1.64
N ARG A 339 -36.02 -11.86 2.39
CA ARG A 339 -34.86 -12.62 1.92
C ARG A 339 -35.24 -13.59 0.80
N GLU A 340 -36.40 -14.24 0.90
CA GLU A 340 -36.93 -15.14 -0.15
C GLU A 340 -37.28 -14.36 -1.42
N LEU A 341 -37.91 -13.19 -1.29
CA LEU A 341 -38.16 -12.27 -2.42
C LEU A 341 -36.85 -11.85 -3.10
N ASN A 342 -35.84 -11.47 -2.32
CA ASN A 342 -34.55 -11.06 -2.88
C ASN A 342 -33.86 -12.20 -3.64
N VAL A 343 -33.90 -13.43 -3.10
CA VAL A 343 -33.41 -14.65 -3.77
C VAL A 343 -34.14 -14.85 -5.10
N ALA A 344 -35.48 -14.78 -5.09
CA ALA A 344 -36.30 -14.98 -6.28
C ALA A 344 -36.02 -13.91 -7.37
N LYS A 345 -35.78 -12.65 -6.98
CA LYS A 345 -35.39 -11.59 -7.91
C LYS A 345 -34.01 -11.81 -8.50
N LEU A 346 -33.02 -12.12 -7.66
CA LEU A 346 -31.65 -12.38 -8.10
C LEU A 346 -31.57 -13.54 -9.09
N ASP A 347 -32.37 -14.58 -8.87
CA ASP A 347 -32.44 -15.75 -9.77
C ASP A 347 -33.43 -15.57 -10.95
N GLY A 348 -33.98 -14.36 -11.14
CA GLY A 348 -34.85 -14.01 -12.27
C GLY A 348 -36.25 -14.66 -12.25
N GLN A 349 -36.68 -15.19 -11.11
CA GLN A 349 -38.01 -15.81 -10.94
C GLN A 349 -39.12 -14.77 -10.78
N VAL A 350 -38.76 -13.57 -10.33
CA VAL A 350 -39.66 -12.46 -10.00
C VAL A 350 -39.04 -11.18 -10.56
N SER A 351 -39.83 -10.40 -11.31
CA SER A 351 -39.33 -9.20 -12.00
C SER A 351 -40.15 -7.94 -11.74
N SER A 352 -41.36 -8.09 -11.22
CA SER A 352 -42.28 -6.99 -10.94
C SER A 352 -42.85 -7.04 -9.52
N GLU A 353 -43.37 -5.92 -9.02
CA GLU A 353 -44.08 -5.88 -7.74
C GLU A 353 -45.27 -6.85 -7.71
N ALA A 354 -45.96 -7.04 -8.85
CA ALA A 354 -47.06 -8.00 -8.96
C ALA A 354 -46.59 -9.45 -8.75
N ASP A 355 -45.43 -9.81 -9.33
CA ASP A 355 -44.79 -11.12 -9.12
C ASP A 355 -44.38 -11.30 -7.65
N GLU A 356 -43.83 -10.25 -7.01
CA GLU A 356 -43.46 -10.28 -5.59
C GLU A 356 -44.70 -10.53 -4.71
N ARG A 357 -45.80 -9.82 -4.97
CA ARG A 357 -47.05 -10.00 -4.21
C ARG A 357 -47.62 -11.40 -4.38
N ALA A 358 -47.56 -11.97 -5.58
CA ALA A 358 -47.99 -13.34 -5.84
C ALA A 358 -47.13 -14.36 -5.08
N LEU A 359 -45.81 -14.17 -5.03
CA LEU A 359 -44.91 -15.03 -4.28
C LEU A 359 -45.17 -14.94 -2.76
N VAL A 360 -45.40 -13.74 -2.22
CA VAL A 360 -45.76 -13.56 -0.80
C VAL A 360 -47.05 -14.32 -0.45
N GLN A 361 -48.08 -14.26 -1.30
CA GLN A 361 -49.31 -15.02 -1.08
C GLN A 361 -49.07 -16.54 -1.05
N GLN A 362 -48.20 -17.04 -1.95
CA GLN A 362 -47.80 -18.46 -1.92
C GLN A 362 -47.09 -18.82 -0.61
N ILE A 363 -46.17 -17.97 -0.14
CA ILE A 363 -45.44 -18.19 1.11
C ILE A 363 -46.39 -18.23 2.31
N ILE A 364 -47.34 -17.29 2.39
CA ILE A 364 -48.36 -17.27 3.45
C ILE A 364 -49.19 -18.55 3.41
N SER A 365 -49.61 -19.00 2.23
CA SER A 365 -50.42 -20.22 2.06
C SER A 365 -49.69 -21.52 2.42
N ARG A 366 -48.35 -21.54 2.38
CA ARG A 366 -47.52 -22.68 2.78
C ARG A 366 -47.22 -22.72 4.28
N GLY A 367 -47.36 -21.59 4.96
CA GLY A 367 -47.05 -21.42 6.39
C GLY A 367 -48.25 -21.56 7.33
N ASN A 368 -49.45 -21.63 6.79
CA ASN A 368 -50.69 -22.05 7.47
C ASN A 368 -50.93 -23.54 7.24
#